data_AF-A0AAE0Z9M8-F1
#
_entry.id   AF-A0AAE0Z9M8-F1
#
_cell.length_a   1.000
_cell.length_b   1.000
_cell.length_c   1.000
_cell.angle_alpha   90.00
_cell.angle_beta   90.00
_cell.angle_gamma   90.00
#
_symmetry.space_group_name_H-M   'P 1'
#
loop_
_entity.id
_entity.type
_entity.pdbx_description
1 polymer ?
#
loop_
_entity_poly.entity_id
_entity_poly.type
_entity_poly.pdbx_seq_one_letter_code
_entity_poly.pdbx_strand_id
1 'polypeptide(L)'
;MATSEVASPPQPDSVKTDDDHSNSGVQTTDSMDLLTNYNALRDHFLARGRGRRPSLPQIQSPTNKILLQLFLLREQSNSSWQEVMDWFEKLFELEVPDELTRGQLKYRCQAAHAAFSQMDSSEAKKFLSFCIVDNVDECLRRLGLTKSILLCSKPEGYVRVHNCKLTNEVVSALNAFAKTERLPTTFVNRWLCALTDIDISESQMRHLSGQILKKVSVLRKGKDRNLLNSFLKDDVQFIRKEQNKEAAEVSKLNKTIDKYQSKCKEVQKEVEELHGIKNVLIEEKREMLLNQSIEVENLKHRLCPTPAEKKSRGIQVSDNLEKKFVTMEQNMKDPVSSVALPEFADPLLQPCPPNESNIIFNQTFSSLCSRALAVLERQLCDFVGDGVFANSIPDDVVQVLKTCPLTNLTGERLFGDLDFDMSKRRRASLFLRSSINMWKRNKTGQWMSKKKKLEAVRLLTLARGQREESRRRSRENEREVRRQLRENMEENHRRKQEKEVIDRERHNKMKV
;
A
#
# COMPACT_ATOMS: atom_id res chain seq x y z
N MET A 1 22.78 25.83 -75.22
CA MET A 1 21.61 25.01 -75.61
C MET A 1 20.68 24.98 -74.40
N ALA A 2 19.85 26.00 -74.16
CA ALA A 2 18.68 26.44 -74.93
C ALA A 2 17.68 25.30 -75.17
N THR A 3 16.52 25.43 -74.49
CA THR A 3 15.13 24.96 -74.75
C THR A 3 14.57 24.22 -73.54
N SER A 4 13.35 24.43 -73.07
CA SER A 4 12.31 25.42 -73.38
C SER A 4 11.23 25.17 -72.33
N GLU A 5 10.61 26.25 -71.87
CA GLU A 5 9.36 26.27 -71.12
C GLU A 5 8.25 25.52 -71.86
N VAL A 6 7.29 24.95 -71.11
CA VAL A 6 5.86 25.11 -71.39
C VAL A 6 5.10 25.17 -70.07
N ALA A 7 4.42 26.30 -69.85
CA ALA A 7 3.48 26.55 -68.79
C ALA A 7 2.03 26.42 -69.29
N SER A 8 1.08 26.37 -68.34
CA SER A 8 -0.35 26.76 -68.42
C SER A 8 -1.39 25.64 -68.59
N PRO A 9 -2.69 25.87 -68.23
CA PRO A 9 -3.26 26.51 -67.04
C PRO A 9 -4.50 25.70 -66.51
N PRO A 10 -5.62 26.26 -65.94
CA PRO A 10 -6.05 25.92 -64.58
C PRO A 10 -7.51 25.42 -64.41
N GLN A 11 -7.86 25.00 -63.18
CA GLN A 11 -9.21 25.00 -62.55
C GLN A 11 -10.28 24.03 -63.14
N PRO A 12 -11.40 23.67 -62.45
CA PRO A 12 -12.07 24.38 -61.35
C PRO A 12 -12.59 23.54 -60.16
N ASP A 13 -13.17 24.29 -59.23
CA ASP A 13 -13.88 23.93 -58.00
C ASP A 13 -14.97 22.84 -58.17
N SER A 14 -15.24 22.12 -57.08
CA SER A 14 -16.63 21.82 -56.71
C SER A 14 -16.78 21.55 -55.21
N VAL A 15 -17.48 22.51 -54.60
CA VAL A 15 -18.24 22.45 -53.36
C VAL A 15 -19.18 21.24 -53.37
N LYS A 16 -19.31 20.54 -52.22
CA LYS A 16 -20.62 20.19 -51.66
C LYS A 16 -20.51 19.75 -50.20
N THR A 17 -21.35 20.43 -49.42
CA THR A 17 -21.85 20.14 -48.09
C THR A 17 -22.43 18.73 -48.00
N ASP A 18 -22.48 18.15 -46.81
CA ASP A 18 -23.76 17.98 -46.09
C ASP A 18 -23.52 17.41 -44.69
N ASP A 19 -24.12 18.12 -43.75
CA ASP A 19 -24.45 17.66 -42.41
C ASP A 19 -25.30 16.38 -42.48
N ASP A 20 -25.11 15.45 -41.54
CA ASP A 20 -26.28 15.00 -40.78
C ASP A 20 -25.93 14.27 -39.49
N HIS A 21 -26.66 14.66 -38.46
CA HIS A 21 -26.65 14.15 -37.12
C HIS A 21 -27.18 12.71 -37.05
N SER A 22 -26.54 11.86 -36.26
CA SER A 22 -27.21 10.71 -35.62
C SER A 22 -26.69 10.53 -34.21
N ASN A 23 -27.34 11.29 -33.33
CA ASN A 23 -27.30 11.22 -31.89
C ASN A 23 -27.74 9.82 -31.41
N SER A 24 -26.83 9.06 -30.80
CA SER A 24 -27.21 7.90 -29.98
C SER A 24 -26.64 8.09 -28.58
N GLY A 25 -27.56 8.43 -27.66
CA GLY A 25 -27.26 8.80 -26.29
C GLY A 25 -26.69 7.63 -25.50
N VAL A 26 -25.41 7.76 -25.14
CA VAL A 26 -24.84 7.09 -23.98
C VAL A 26 -25.05 8.02 -22.80
N GLN A 27 -25.98 7.70 -21.90
CA GLN A 27 -26.07 8.37 -20.61
C GLN A 27 -24.77 8.09 -19.85
N THR A 28 -23.91 9.11 -19.76
CA THR A 28 -22.66 9.07 -19.00
C THR A 28 -22.99 8.90 -17.52
N THR A 29 -22.56 7.78 -16.94
CA THR A 29 -22.63 7.46 -15.51
C THR A 29 -21.95 8.52 -14.62
N ASP A 30 -21.10 9.38 -15.19
CA ASP A 30 -20.38 10.44 -14.48
C ASP A 30 -21.27 11.52 -13.85
N SER A 31 -22.47 11.79 -14.40
CA SER A 31 -23.34 12.85 -13.87
C SER A 31 -23.96 12.50 -12.50
N MET A 32 -24.25 11.21 -12.27
CA MET A 32 -24.89 10.74 -11.04
C MET A 32 -23.96 10.77 -9.81
N ASP A 33 -22.67 10.53 -10.01
CA ASP A 33 -21.67 10.55 -8.92
C ASP A 33 -21.45 11.97 -8.37
N LEU A 34 -21.64 13.00 -9.21
CA LEU A 34 -21.31 14.38 -8.86
C LEU A 34 -22.34 15.03 -7.93
N LEU A 35 -23.62 14.81 -8.20
CA LEU A 35 -24.69 15.30 -7.34
C LEU A 35 -24.73 14.52 -6.02
N THR A 36 -24.42 13.22 -6.09
CA THR A 36 -24.31 12.35 -4.92
C THR A 36 -23.16 12.77 -4.03
N ASN A 37 -21.97 13.06 -4.59
CA ASN A 37 -20.83 13.56 -3.84
C ASN A 37 -21.12 14.93 -3.21
N TYR A 38 -21.69 15.88 -3.95
CA TYR A 38 -22.04 17.19 -3.38
C TYR A 38 -23.04 17.07 -2.23
N ASN A 39 -24.09 16.27 -2.40
CA ASN A 39 -25.09 16.07 -1.36
C ASN A 39 -24.49 15.36 -0.14
N ALA A 40 -23.62 14.36 -0.32
CA ALA A 40 -22.92 13.72 0.78
C ALA A 40 -22.01 14.69 1.55
N LEU A 41 -21.26 15.55 0.84
CA LEU A 41 -20.43 16.60 1.47
C LEU A 41 -21.30 17.62 2.22
N ARG A 42 -22.36 18.10 1.57
CA ARG A 42 -23.30 19.05 2.14
C ARG A 42 -23.95 18.48 3.40
N ASP A 43 -24.44 17.25 3.34
CA ASP A 43 -25.10 16.59 4.46
C ASP A 43 -24.09 16.31 5.58
N HIS A 44 -22.84 15.98 5.26
CA HIS A 44 -21.80 15.78 6.27
C HIS A 44 -21.40 17.09 6.99
N PHE A 45 -21.22 18.19 6.26
CA PHE A 45 -20.71 19.45 6.81
C PHE A 45 -21.80 20.38 7.34
N LEU A 46 -23.01 20.33 6.76
CA LEU A 46 -24.16 21.14 7.21
C LEU A 46 -25.07 20.43 8.21
N ALA A 47 -24.88 19.13 8.49
CA ALA A 47 -25.67 18.44 9.51
C ALA A 47 -25.44 19.04 10.91
N ARG A 48 -26.38 19.90 11.32
CA ARG A 48 -26.51 20.43 12.67
C ARG A 48 -27.41 19.49 13.48
N GLY A 49 -26.89 18.35 13.94
CA GLY A 49 -27.66 17.42 14.74
C GLY A 49 -26.84 16.31 15.41
N ARG A 50 -27.37 15.73 16.50
CA ARG A 50 -26.80 14.59 17.25
C ARG A 50 -26.94 13.23 16.51
N GLY A 51 -26.98 13.25 15.18
CA GLY A 51 -27.05 12.05 14.34
C GLY A 51 -25.65 11.55 13.96
N ARG A 52 -25.54 10.27 13.57
CA ARG A 52 -24.30 9.76 12.96
C ARG A 52 -24.10 10.48 11.63
N ARG A 53 -23.00 11.22 11.50
CA ARG A 53 -22.61 11.85 10.24
C ARG A 53 -22.36 10.76 9.18
N PRO A 54 -22.84 10.93 7.94
CA PRO A 54 -22.54 9.98 6.87
C PRO A 54 -21.03 9.89 6.64
N SER A 55 -20.52 8.72 6.24
CA SER A 55 -19.10 8.59 5.91
C SER A 55 -18.76 9.47 4.71
N LEU A 56 -17.67 10.23 4.80
CA LEU A 56 -17.18 11.01 3.67
C LEU A 56 -16.69 10.07 2.56
N PRO A 57 -16.98 10.35 1.28
CA PRO A 57 -16.34 9.66 0.18
C PRO A 57 -14.83 9.98 0.21
N GLN A 58 -13.98 8.95 0.11
CA GLN A 58 -12.54 9.16 -0.05
C GLN A 58 -12.27 9.68 -1.46
N ILE A 59 -11.67 10.87 -1.56
CA ILE A 59 -11.34 11.50 -2.84
C ILE A 59 -9.82 11.50 -2.99
N GLN A 60 -9.32 10.97 -4.11
CA GLN A 60 -7.87 10.78 -4.32
C GLN A 60 -7.12 12.08 -4.70
N SER A 61 -7.81 13.11 -5.22
CA SER A 61 -7.15 14.36 -5.64
C SER A 61 -8.09 15.57 -5.66
N PRO A 62 -7.64 16.77 -5.23
CA PRO A 62 -8.47 17.98 -5.26
C PRO A 62 -8.67 18.47 -6.70
N THR A 63 -9.89 18.32 -7.23
CA THR A 63 -10.27 18.82 -8.55
C THR A 63 -10.85 20.24 -8.46
N ASN A 64 -10.77 21.05 -9.51
CA ASN A 64 -11.39 22.39 -9.54
C ASN A 64 -12.87 22.37 -9.16
N LYS A 65 -13.58 21.30 -9.52
CA LYS A 65 -14.98 21.09 -9.14
C LYS A 65 -15.15 20.89 -7.63
N ILE A 66 -14.30 20.10 -7.00
CA ILE A 66 -14.33 19.90 -5.54
C ILE A 66 -13.89 21.17 -4.81
N LEU A 67 -12.87 21.87 -5.32
CA LEU A 67 -12.45 23.17 -4.80
C LEU A 67 -13.61 24.18 -4.84
N LEU A 68 -14.33 24.24 -5.97
CA LEU A 68 -15.50 25.09 -6.13
C LEU A 68 -16.66 24.65 -5.23
N GLN A 69 -16.93 23.35 -5.11
CA GLN A 69 -17.96 22.82 -4.21
C GLN A 69 -17.66 23.14 -2.74
N LEU A 70 -16.40 22.99 -2.31
CA LEU A 70 -15.98 23.34 -0.95
C LEU A 70 -16.04 24.84 -0.72
N PHE A 71 -15.70 25.66 -1.72
CA PHE A 71 -15.89 27.10 -1.66
C PHE A 71 -17.38 27.46 -1.51
N LEU A 72 -18.27 26.86 -2.31
CA LEU A 72 -19.71 27.10 -2.22
C LEU A 72 -20.29 26.63 -0.89
N LEU A 73 -19.82 25.50 -0.35
CA LEU A 73 -20.21 25.02 0.97
C LEU A 73 -19.74 25.96 2.08
N ARG A 74 -18.53 26.53 1.97
CA ARG A 74 -18.03 27.56 2.88
C ARG A 74 -18.96 28.78 2.89
N GLU A 75 -19.31 29.30 1.71
CA GLU A 75 -20.21 30.45 1.60
C GLU A 75 -21.62 30.11 2.15
N GLN A 76 -22.15 28.91 1.86
CA GLN A 76 -23.46 28.47 2.35
C GLN A 76 -23.51 28.27 3.88
N SER A 77 -22.43 27.78 4.47
CA SER A 77 -22.32 27.53 5.93
C SER A 77 -21.88 28.76 6.72
N ASN A 78 -21.37 29.79 6.05
CA ASN A 78 -20.60 30.88 6.63
C ASN A 78 -19.39 30.40 7.46
N SER A 79 -18.76 29.30 7.01
CA SER A 79 -17.62 28.69 7.70
C SER A 79 -16.32 29.47 7.52
N SER A 80 -15.46 29.40 8.54
CA SER A 80 -14.13 30.00 8.47
C SER A 80 -13.23 29.21 7.51
N TRP A 81 -12.16 29.84 7.00
CA TRP A 81 -11.17 29.11 6.18
C TRP A 81 -10.47 28.00 6.95
N GLN A 82 -10.33 28.14 8.27
CA GLN A 82 -9.76 27.09 9.11
C GLN A 82 -10.64 25.83 9.07
N GLU A 83 -11.95 25.98 9.23
CA GLU A 83 -12.90 24.86 9.15
C GLU A 83 -12.87 24.20 7.77
N VAL A 84 -12.73 24.97 6.69
CA VAL A 84 -12.59 24.42 5.33
C VAL A 84 -11.31 23.61 5.19
N MET A 85 -10.18 24.04 5.78
CA MET A 85 -8.95 23.26 5.77
C MET A 85 -9.12 21.95 6.54
N ASP A 86 -9.80 21.97 7.67
CA ASP A 86 -10.14 20.75 8.42
C ASP A 86 -11.04 19.80 7.60
N TRP A 87 -11.90 20.33 6.73
CA TRP A 87 -12.69 19.54 5.78
C TRP A 87 -11.79 18.89 4.72
N PHE A 88 -10.81 19.63 4.19
CA PHE A 88 -9.84 19.10 3.23
C PHE A 88 -8.99 17.99 3.84
N GLU A 89 -8.44 18.19 5.03
CA GLU A 89 -7.64 17.18 5.74
C GLU A 89 -8.45 15.88 5.90
N LYS A 90 -9.74 15.98 6.24
CA LYS A 90 -10.64 14.82 6.35
C LYS A 90 -11.00 14.17 5.01
N LEU A 91 -11.15 14.94 3.95
CA LEU A 91 -11.57 14.43 2.63
C LEU A 91 -10.47 13.70 1.87
N PHE A 92 -9.24 14.15 2.04
CA PHE A 92 -8.10 13.68 1.26
C PHE A 92 -7.13 12.82 2.09
N GLU A 93 -7.38 12.64 3.39
CA GLU A 93 -6.45 11.98 4.34
C GLU A 93 -5.02 12.52 4.22
N LEU A 94 -4.90 13.78 3.81
CA LEU A 94 -3.60 14.45 3.67
C LEU A 94 -3.22 14.93 5.06
N GLU A 95 -2.10 14.43 5.57
CA GLU A 95 -1.29 15.21 6.50
C GLU A 95 -0.87 16.45 5.70
N VAL A 96 -1.59 17.57 5.83
CA VAL A 96 -1.22 18.83 5.17
C VAL A 96 -0.10 19.43 6.01
N PRO A 97 1.19 19.24 5.64
CA PRO A 97 2.27 19.71 6.47
C PRO A 97 2.52 21.16 6.03
N ASP A 98 2.53 22.07 6.99
CA ASP A 98 2.94 23.46 6.85
C ASP A 98 1.85 24.49 6.43
N GLU A 99 1.95 25.69 7.01
CA GLU A 99 1.08 26.85 6.74
C GLU A 99 1.13 27.27 5.26
N LEU A 100 2.26 27.03 4.59
CA LEU A 100 2.46 27.31 3.18
C LEU A 100 1.47 26.53 2.30
N THR A 101 1.23 25.25 2.61
CA THR A 101 0.32 24.38 1.86
C THR A 101 -1.14 24.82 2.04
N ARG A 102 -1.51 25.23 3.27
CA ARG A 102 -2.84 25.79 3.57
C ARG A 102 -3.07 27.11 2.82
N GLY A 103 -2.05 27.97 2.76
CA GLY A 103 -2.09 29.22 1.99
C GLY A 103 -2.31 29.00 0.50
N GLN A 104 -1.58 28.06 -0.11
CA GLN A 104 -1.73 27.71 -1.52
C GLN A 104 -3.11 27.13 -1.85
N LEU A 105 -3.65 26.28 -0.97
CA LEU A 105 -4.97 25.67 -1.16
C LEU A 105 -6.09 26.71 -1.08
N LYS A 106 -6.02 27.61 -0.08
CA LYS A 106 -6.91 28.76 0.04
C LYS A 106 -6.90 29.60 -1.24
N TYR A 107 -5.71 29.96 -1.72
CA TYR A 107 -5.55 30.72 -2.97
C TYR A 107 -6.19 29.99 -4.16
N ARG A 108 -5.98 28.67 -4.29
CA ARG A 108 -6.57 27.87 -5.38
C ARG A 108 -8.10 27.82 -5.33
N CYS A 109 -8.71 27.67 -4.16
CA CYS A 109 -10.16 27.72 -4.01
C CYS A 109 -10.73 29.08 -4.45
N GLN A 110 -10.07 30.17 -4.01
CA GLN A 110 -10.47 31.54 -4.38
C GLN A 110 -10.28 31.81 -5.88
N ALA A 111 -9.16 31.37 -6.46
CA ALA A 111 -8.88 31.51 -7.89
C ALA A 111 -9.86 30.70 -8.74
N ALA A 112 -10.20 29.47 -8.33
CA ALA A 112 -11.18 28.64 -9.03
C ALA A 112 -12.57 29.29 -9.02
N HIS A 113 -12.99 29.87 -7.89
CA HIS A 113 -14.25 30.62 -7.82
C HIS A 113 -14.22 31.87 -8.69
N ALA A 114 -13.18 32.70 -8.59
CA ALA A 114 -13.05 33.92 -9.39
C ALA A 114 -13.07 33.64 -10.89
N ALA A 115 -12.37 32.59 -11.32
CA ALA A 115 -12.40 32.13 -12.71
C ALA A 115 -13.80 31.68 -13.12
N PHE A 116 -14.48 30.89 -12.28
CA PHE A 116 -15.84 30.41 -12.58
C PHE A 116 -16.87 31.54 -12.66
N SER A 117 -16.77 32.56 -11.80
CA SER A 117 -17.70 33.70 -11.78
C SER A 117 -17.57 34.61 -13.01
N GLN A 118 -16.44 34.58 -13.70
CA GLN A 118 -16.18 35.43 -14.88
C GLN A 118 -16.54 34.73 -16.20
N MET A 119 -16.88 33.45 -16.17
CA MET A 119 -17.16 32.63 -17.36
C MET A 119 -18.61 32.75 -17.80
N ASP A 120 -18.85 32.71 -19.12
CA ASP A 120 -20.20 32.56 -19.65
C ASP A 120 -20.75 31.14 -19.40
N SER A 121 -22.05 30.91 -19.63
CA SER A 121 -22.70 29.62 -19.35
C SER A 121 -22.12 28.42 -20.14
N SER A 122 -21.55 28.67 -21.32
CA SER A 122 -20.90 27.66 -22.17
C SER A 122 -19.51 27.33 -21.64
N GLU A 123 -18.74 28.36 -21.28
CA GLU A 123 -17.42 28.27 -20.67
C GLU A 123 -17.46 27.70 -19.26
N ALA A 124 -18.49 28.03 -18.47
CA ALA A 124 -18.73 27.47 -17.14
C ALA A 124 -19.01 25.95 -17.22
N LYS A 125 -19.82 25.51 -18.19
CA LYS A 125 -20.00 24.08 -18.47
C LYS A 125 -18.71 23.42 -18.90
N LYS A 126 -17.92 24.08 -19.77
CA LYS A 126 -16.60 23.61 -20.15
C LYS A 126 -15.67 23.52 -18.94
N PHE A 127 -15.57 24.54 -18.11
CA PHE A 127 -14.76 24.59 -16.88
C PHE A 127 -15.13 23.49 -15.90
N LEU A 128 -16.42 23.23 -15.72
CA LEU A 128 -16.93 22.13 -14.90
C LEU A 128 -16.71 20.75 -15.55
N SER A 129 -16.64 20.68 -16.89
CA SER A 129 -16.32 19.45 -17.65
C SER A 129 -14.82 19.22 -17.87
N PHE A 130 -13.98 20.26 -17.76
CA PHE A 130 -12.52 20.25 -17.86
C PHE A 130 -11.86 19.63 -16.61
N CYS A 131 -12.62 18.80 -15.91
CA CYS A 131 -12.27 18.20 -14.63
C CYS A 131 -11.59 16.85 -14.79
N ILE A 132 -10.56 16.77 -15.64
CA ILE A 132 -9.28 16.13 -15.33
C ILE A 132 -8.27 16.85 -16.22
N VAL A 133 -7.45 17.79 -15.72
CA VAL A 133 -6.23 18.17 -16.47
C VAL A 133 -5.12 17.19 -16.08
N ASP A 134 -5.43 15.93 -16.29
CA ASP A 134 -4.51 15.06 -16.97
C ASP A 134 -4.80 15.32 -18.45
N ASN A 135 -4.14 16.32 -19.04
CA ASN A 135 -4.07 16.47 -20.50
C ASN A 135 -3.24 15.30 -21.06
N VAL A 136 -3.79 14.12 -20.88
CA VAL A 136 -3.21 12.83 -21.17
C VAL A 136 -4.18 12.20 -22.14
N ASP A 137 -3.64 11.82 -23.29
CA ASP A 137 -4.41 11.20 -24.35
C ASP A 137 -5.27 10.05 -23.83
N GLU A 138 -6.44 9.86 -24.42
CA GLU A 138 -7.38 8.81 -24.06
C GLU A 138 -6.73 7.43 -24.03
N CYS A 139 -5.79 7.13 -24.95
CA CYS A 139 -5.12 5.84 -24.95
C CYS A 139 -4.19 5.66 -23.73
N LEU A 140 -3.58 6.72 -23.20
CA LEU A 140 -2.76 6.66 -21.99
C LEU A 140 -3.63 6.61 -20.73
N ARG A 141 -4.77 7.30 -20.71
CA ARG A 141 -5.75 7.21 -19.62
C ARG A 141 -6.34 5.80 -19.48
N ARG A 142 -6.59 5.10 -20.60
CA ARG A 142 -7.01 3.68 -20.58
C ARG A 142 -5.97 2.75 -19.96
N LEU A 143 -4.70 3.15 -19.94
CA LEU A 143 -3.63 2.44 -19.24
C LEU A 143 -3.53 2.82 -17.76
N GLY A 144 -4.45 3.64 -17.25
CA GLY A 144 -4.42 4.17 -15.89
C GLY A 144 -3.31 5.21 -15.68
N LEU A 145 -2.76 5.80 -16.74
CA LEU A 145 -1.72 6.80 -16.65
C LEU A 145 -2.36 8.19 -16.51
N THR A 146 -2.15 8.80 -15.35
CA THR A 146 -2.47 10.21 -15.09
C THR A 146 -1.27 11.10 -15.42
N LYS A 147 -1.46 12.43 -15.52
CA LYS A 147 -0.35 13.39 -15.72
C LYS A 147 0.58 13.35 -14.53
N SER A 148 0.05 13.22 -13.31
CA SER A 148 0.84 13.07 -12.09
C SER A 148 1.74 11.83 -12.13
N ILE A 149 1.20 10.70 -12.61
CA ILE A 149 1.97 9.46 -12.82
C ILE A 149 3.01 9.67 -13.91
N LEU A 150 2.63 10.22 -15.07
CA LEU A 150 3.52 10.47 -16.20
C LEU A 150 4.70 11.37 -15.83
N LEU A 151 4.47 12.40 -15.01
CA LEU A 151 5.51 13.33 -14.57
C LEU A 151 6.40 12.79 -13.43
N CYS A 152 6.13 11.58 -12.90
CA CYS A 152 7.00 10.99 -11.90
C CYS A 152 8.40 10.69 -12.45
N SER A 153 9.42 10.94 -11.64
CA SER A 153 10.82 10.72 -12.01
C SER A 153 11.17 9.23 -12.19
N LYS A 154 10.40 8.33 -11.55
CA LYS A 154 10.61 6.87 -11.52
C LYS A 154 9.31 6.12 -11.89
N PRO A 155 9.07 5.84 -13.18
CA PRO A 155 7.84 5.17 -13.63
C PRO A 155 7.69 3.73 -13.11
N GLU A 156 8.78 3.08 -12.73
CA GLU A 156 8.83 1.68 -12.30
C GLU A 156 8.04 1.44 -10.99
N GLY A 157 7.82 2.48 -10.18
CA GLY A 157 7.08 2.39 -8.93
C GLY A 157 5.55 2.45 -9.09
N TYR A 158 5.06 3.01 -10.20
CA TYR A 158 3.65 3.38 -10.38
C TYR A 158 2.94 2.51 -11.41
N VAL A 159 3.67 2.00 -12.39
CA VAL A 159 3.11 1.19 -13.46
C VAL A 159 3.16 -0.29 -13.08
N ARG A 160 2.05 -0.81 -12.56
CA ARG A 160 1.80 -2.27 -12.48
C ARG A 160 0.96 -2.78 -13.66
N VAL A 161 1.07 -2.13 -14.81
CA VAL A 161 0.33 -2.54 -16.01
C VAL A 161 1.07 -3.71 -16.66
N HIS A 162 0.92 -4.89 -16.07
CA HIS A 162 1.43 -6.12 -16.69
C HIS A 162 0.65 -6.38 -17.99
N ASN A 163 1.36 -6.56 -19.10
CA ASN A 163 0.83 -6.92 -20.43
C ASN A 163 0.13 -5.81 -21.23
N CYS A 164 0.57 -4.56 -21.15
CA CYS A 164 0.14 -3.56 -22.13
C CYS A 164 0.70 -3.91 -23.53
N LYS A 165 -0.17 -4.25 -24.50
CA LYS A 165 0.24 -4.33 -25.91
C LYS A 165 0.64 -2.92 -26.35
N LEU A 166 1.92 -2.71 -26.62
CA LEU A 166 2.41 -1.42 -27.09
C LEU A 166 1.86 -1.13 -28.49
N THR A 167 0.91 -0.20 -28.60
CA THR A 167 0.35 0.25 -29.88
C THR A 167 1.05 1.50 -30.37
N ASN A 168 0.98 1.77 -31.67
CA ASN A 168 1.49 3.02 -32.25
C ASN A 168 0.77 4.26 -31.65
N GLU A 169 -0.47 4.10 -31.20
CA GLU A 169 -1.25 5.14 -30.52
C GLU A 169 -0.61 5.54 -29.18
N VAL A 170 -0.25 4.56 -28.34
CA VAL A 170 0.42 4.81 -27.04
C VAL A 170 1.75 5.52 -27.24
N VAL A 171 2.56 5.10 -28.23
CA VAL A 171 3.83 5.74 -28.56
C VAL A 171 3.63 7.17 -29.05
N SER A 172 2.61 7.40 -29.87
CA SER A 172 2.29 8.74 -30.41
C SER A 172 1.79 9.67 -29.31
N ALA A 173 0.95 9.17 -28.42
CA ALA A 173 0.43 9.90 -27.27
C ALA A 173 1.51 10.28 -26.26
N LEU A 174 2.45 9.36 -25.93
CA LEU A 174 3.59 9.69 -25.07
C LEU A 174 4.48 10.76 -25.69
N ASN A 175 4.70 10.70 -27.01
CA ASN A 175 5.47 11.74 -27.73
C ASN A 175 4.75 13.08 -27.75
N ALA A 176 3.44 13.10 -27.97
CA ALA A 176 2.64 14.31 -27.93
C ALA A 176 2.68 14.94 -26.54
N PHE A 177 2.48 14.12 -25.49
CA PHE A 177 2.59 14.54 -24.10
C PHE A 177 3.97 15.11 -23.78
N ALA A 178 5.06 14.43 -24.17
CA ALA A 178 6.42 14.90 -23.96
C ALA A 178 6.69 16.24 -24.63
N LYS A 179 6.16 16.47 -25.84
CA LYS A 179 6.29 17.76 -26.54
C LYS A 179 5.50 18.86 -25.85
N THR A 180 4.26 18.59 -25.45
CA THR A 180 3.39 19.55 -24.77
C THR A 180 3.99 20.01 -23.44
N GLU A 181 4.53 19.08 -22.65
CA GLU A 181 5.15 19.36 -21.34
C GLU A 181 6.65 19.70 -21.44
N ARG A 182 7.22 19.81 -22.65
CA ARG A 182 8.64 20.10 -22.92
C ARG A 182 9.62 19.17 -22.19
N LEU A 183 9.29 17.88 -22.12
CA LEU A 183 10.08 16.86 -21.45
C LEU A 183 11.25 16.38 -22.33
N PRO A 184 12.36 15.91 -21.72
CA PRO A 184 13.51 15.43 -22.47
C PRO A 184 13.16 14.21 -23.34
N THR A 185 13.90 14.01 -24.42
CA THR A 185 13.68 12.87 -25.35
C THR A 185 13.81 11.51 -24.68
N THR A 186 14.53 11.44 -23.55
CA THR A 186 14.65 10.23 -22.72
C THR A 186 13.37 9.87 -21.96
N PHE A 187 12.42 10.80 -21.84
CA PHE A 187 11.13 10.59 -21.17
C PHE A 187 10.35 9.44 -21.80
N VAL A 188 10.13 9.52 -23.12
CA VAL A 188 9.34 8.53 -23.86
C VAL A 188 10.01 7.15 -23.74
N ASN A 189 11.35 7.11 -23.83
CA ASN A 189 12.10 5.86 -23.69
C ASN A 189 11.90 5.22 -22.32
N ARG A 190 11.98 6.00 -21.24
CA ARG A 190 11.80 5.50 -19.87
C ARG A 190 10.40 4.92 -19.66
N TRP A 191 9.37 5.61 -20.17
CA TRP A 191 7.99 5.16 -20.09
C TRP A 191 7.71 3.91 -20.94
N LEU A 192 8.30 3.81 -22.13
CA LEU A 192 8.19 2.62 -22.97
C LEU A 192 8.84 1.40 -22.31
N CYS A 193 10.00 1.56 -21.66
CA CYS A 193 10.64 0.49 -20.89
C CYS A 193 9.75 0.07 -19.70
N ALA A 194 9.22 1.04 -18.95
CA ALA A 194 8.35 0.76 -17.81
C ALA A 194 7.01 0.09 -18.19
N LEU A 195 6.44 0.43 -19.35
CA LEU A 195 5.17 -0.14 -19.82
C LEU A 195 5.32 -1.54 -20.44
N THR A 196 6.50 -1.87 -20.97
CA THR A 196 6.73 -3.15 -21.67
C THR A 196 7.49 -4.16 -20.84
N ASP A 197 8.17 -3.74 -19.76
CA ASP A 197 9.11 -4.57 -18.98
C ASP A 197 10.24 -5.17 -19.87
N ILE A 198 10.48 -4.57 -21.04
CA ILE A 198 11.55 -4.91 -21.96
C ILE A 198 12.66 -3.89 -21.77
N ASP A 199 13.83 -4.37 -21.34
CA ASP A 199 15.06 -3.57 -21.27
C ASP A 199 15.62 -3.42 -22.70
N ILE A 200 15.12 -2.41 -23.42
CA ILE A 200 15.54 -2.14 -24.80
C ILE A 200 16.79 -1.26 -24.76
N SER A 201 17.92 -1.78 -25.23
CA SER A 201 19.16 -0.98 -25.36
C SER A 201 18.90 0.30 -26.16
N GLU A 202 19.60 1.39 -25.82
CA GLU A 202 19.45 2.69 -26.48
C GLU A 202 19.64 2.60 -28.01
N SER A 203 20.52 1.70 -28.46
CA SER A 203 20.74 1.38 -29.87
C SER A 203 19.55 0.70 -30.55
N GLN A 204 18.88 -0.25 -29.89
CA GLN A 204 17.70 -0.92 -30.43
C GLN A 204 16.50 0.02 -30.49
N MET A 205 16.38 0.95 -29.54
CA MET A 205 15.34 2.00 -29.56
C MET A 205 15.54 3.00 -30.70
N ARG A 206 16.78 3.47 -30.94
CA ARG A 206 17.07 4.34 -32.10
C ARG A 206 16.71 3.64 -33.41
N HIS A 207 16.96 2.33 -33.49
CA HIS A 207 16.59 1.53 -34.65
C HIS A 207 15.07 1.38 -34.80
N LEU A 208 14.33 1.04 -33.74
CA LEU A 208 12.87 0.92 -33.74
C LEU A 208 12.17 2.24 -34.04
N SER A 209 12.56 3.32 -33.37
CA SER A 209 12.03 4.67 -33.63
C SER A 209 12.37 5.12 -35.04
N GLY A 210 13.58 4.81 -35.53
CA GLY A 210 13.99 5.05 -36.91
C GLY A 210 13.13 4.28 -37.92
N GLN A 211 12.83 3.01 -37.66
CA GLN A 211 11.96 2.21 -38.52
C GLN A 211 10.51 2.71 -38.51
N ILE A 212 9.96 3.10 -37.36
CA ILE A 212 8.60 3.65 -37.25
C ILE A 212 8.50 4.99 -37.97
N LEU A 213 9.46 5.90 -37.75
CA LEU A 213 9.49 7.19 -38.43
C LEU A 213 9.71 7.04 -39.93
N LYS A 214 10.55 6.08 -40.36
CA LYS A 214 10.73 5.75 -41.78
C LYS A 214 9.43 5.20 -42.37
N LYS A 215 8.71 4.30 -41.67
CA LYS A 215 7.37 3.80 -42.08
C LYS A 215 6.35 4.93 -42.21
N VAL A 216 6.27 5.84 -41.23
CA VAL A 216 5.37 7.00 -41.28
C VAL A 216 5.75 7.95 -42.41
N SER A 217 7.05 8.12 -42.69
CA SER A 217 7.52 8.96 -43.80
C SER A 217 7.23 8.36 -45.18
N VAL A 218 7.28 7.02 -45.32
CA VAL A 218 6.92 6.30 -46.55
C VAL A 218 5.41 6.37 -46.78
N LEU A 219 4.61 6.20 -45.73
CA LEU A 219 3.15 6.37 -45.79
C LEU A 219 2.73 7.81 -46.14
N ARG A 220 3.52 8.81 -45.74
CA ARG A 220 3.30 10.22 -46.16
C ARG A 220 3.76 10.52 -47.59
N LYS A 221 4.68 9.73 -48.16
CA LYS A 221 5.32 10.03 -49.46
C LYS A 221 4.86 9.13 -50.61
N GLY A 222 4.25 7.96 -50.36
CA GLY A 222 3.97 6.97 -51.39
C GLY A 222 2.56 7.02 -51.97
N LYS A 223 2.44 7.41 -53.25
CA LYS A 223 1.25 7.25 -54.11
C LYS A 223 0.98 5.80 -54.55
N ASP A 224 1.78 4.83 -54.12
CA ASP A 224 1.72 3.47 -54.66
C ASP A 224 0.85 2.53 -53.81
N ARG A 225 -0.46 2.56 -54.10
CA ARG A 225 -1.49 1.74 -53.45
C ARG A 225 -1.20 0.23 -53.54
N ASN A 226 -0.44 -0.22 -54.54
CA ASN A 226 -0.18 -1.64 -54.77
C ASN A 226 0.82 -2.22 -53.77
N LEU A 227 1.84 -1.45 -53.36
CA LEU A 227 2.76 -1.87 -52.30
C LEU A 227 2.03 -1.90 -50.94
N LEU A 228 1.21 -0.88 -50.66
CA LEU A 228 0.42 -0.84 -49.43
C LEU A 228 -0.53 -2.06 -49.34
N ASN A 229 -1.15 -2.46 -50.45
CA ASN A 229 -2.06 -3.60 -50.48
C ASN A 229 -1.36 -4.96 -50.34
N SER A 230 -0.14 -5.14 -50.85
CA SER A 230 0.60 -6.39 -50.61
C SER A 230 1.06 -6.47 -49.15
N PHE A 231 1.53 -5.36 -48.58
CA PHE A 231 1.93 -5.30 -47.17
C PHE A 231 0.74 -5.50 -46.22
N LEU A 232 -0.41 -4.87 -46.49
CA LEU A 232 -1.62 -5.07 -45.69
C LEU A 232 -2.12 -6.51 -45.77
N LYS A 233 -1.94 -7.21 -46.89
CA LYS A 233 -2.30 -8.63 -47.00
C LYS A 233 -1.43 -9.50 -46.10
N ASP A 234 -0.13 -9.24 -46.03
CA ASP A 234 0.79 -10.00 -45.19
C ASP A 234 0.54 -9.73 -43.69
N ASP A 235 0.30 -8.47 -43.31
CA ASP A 235 -0.06 -8.09 -41.94
C ASP A 235 -1.43 -8.67 -41.53
N VAL A 236 -2.43 -8.66 -42.43
CA VAL A 236 -3.75 -9.27 -42.16
C VAL A 236 -3.63 -10.80 -42.00
N GLN A 237 -2.78 -11.46 -42.79
CA GLN A 237 -2.53 -12.89 -42.63
C GLN A 237 -1.80 -13.20 -41.31
N PHE A 238 -0.83 -12.38 -40.92
CA PHE A 238 -0.14 -12.49 -39.65
C PHE A 238 -1.09 -12.28 -38.46
N ILE A 239 -1.92 -11.24 -38.50
CA ILE A 239 -2.94 -10.94 -37.48
C ILE A 239 -3.94 -12.09 -37.38
N ARG A 240 -4.42 -12.66 -38.50
CA ARG A 240 -5.32 -13.82 -38.47
C ARG A 240 -4.67 -15.06 -37.85
N LYS A 241 -3.38 -15.30 -38.12
CA LYS A 241 -2.64 -16.42 -37.50
C LYS A 241 -2.50 -16.23 -35.99
N GLU A 242 -2.16 -15.03 -35.53
CA GLU A 242 -2.06 -14.74 -34.10
C GLU A 242 -3.44 -14.75 -33.41
N GLN A 243 -4.50 -14.23 -34.04
CA GLN A 243 -5.87 -14.33 -33.51
C GLN A 243 -6.34 -15.77 -33.38
N ASN A 244 -6.03 -16.64 -34.35
CA ASN A 244 -6.37 -18.07 -34.26
C ASN A 244 -5.58 -18.78 -33.16
N LYS A 245 -4.33 -18.38 -32.94
CA LYS A 245 -3.50 -18.90 -31.84
C LYS A 245 -4.02 -18.43 -30.48
N GLU A 246 -4.36 -17.15 -30.34
CA GLU A 246 -5.01 -16.61 -29.14
C GLU A 246 -6.35 -17.31 -28.87
N ALA A 247 -7.19 -17.52 -29.89
CA ALA A 247 -8.45 -18.24 -29.75
C ALA A 247 -8.25 -19.70 -29.28
N ALA A 248 -7.20 -20.37 -29.77
CA ALA A 248 -6.85 -21.72 -29.31
C ALA A 248 -6.35 -21.74 -27.86
N GLU A 249 -5.61 -20.72 -27.42
CA GLU A 249 -5.18 -20.57 -26.03
C GLU A 249 -6.35 -20.24 -25.09
N VAL A 250 -7.24 -19.34 -25.48
CA VAL A 250 -8.48 -19.02 -24.76
C VAL A 250 -9.35 -20.27 -24.60
N SER A 251 -9.49 -21.09 -25.65
CA SER A 251 -10.22 -22.36 -25.58
C SER A 251 -9.60 -23.34 -24.55
N LYS A 252 -8.26 -23.42 -24.48
CA LYS A 252 -7.55 -24.25 -23.48
C LYS A 252 -7.73 -23.71 -22.06
N LEU A 253 -7.72 -22.39 -21.90
CA LEU A 253 -7.96 -21.71 -20.63
C LEU A 253 -9.38 -21.95 -20.13
N ASN A 254 -10.39 -21.82 -20.99
CA ASN A 254 -11.79 -22.07 -20.63
C ASN A 254 -12.00 -23.50 -20.14
N LYS A 255 -11.46 -24.52 -20.85
CA LYS A 255 -11.48 -25.92 -20.38
C LYS A 255 -10.83 -26.11 -19.01
N THR A 256 -9.80 -25.31 -18.71
CA THR A 256 -9.12 -25.34 -17.42
C THR A 256 -9.96 -24.67 -16.33
N ILE A 257 -10.61 -23.56 -16.65
CA ILE A 257 -11.54 -22.85 -15.76
C ILE A 257 -12.72 -23.76 -15.40
N ASP A 258 -13.34 -24.41 -16.38
CA ASP A 258 -14.45 -25.35 -16.15
C ASP A 258 -14.04 -26.47 -15.19
N LYS A 259 -12.85 -27.05 -15.39
CA LYS A 259 -12.29 -28.06 -14.48
C LYS A 259 -12.12 -27.53 -13.05
N TYR A 260 -11.66 -26.29 -12.88
CA TYR A 260 -11.52 -25.70 -11.54
C TYR A 260 -12.87 -25.37 -10.92
N GLN A 261 -13.84 -24.89 -11.69
CA GLN A 261 -15.19 -24.63 -11.20
C GLN A 261 -15.87 -25.92 -10.71
N SER A 262 -15.72 -27.04 -11.42
CA SER A 262 -16.19 -28.34 -10.95
C SER A 262 -15.56 -28.73 -9.61
N LYS A 263 -14.25 -28.50 -9.45
CA LYS A 263 -13.55 -28.81 -8.20
C LYS A 263 -13.95 -27.86 -7.04
N CYS A 264 -14.22 -26.60 -7.34
CA CYS A 264 -14.74 -25.66 -6.34
C CYS A 264 -16.12 -26.09 -5.83
N LYS A 265 -16.99 -26.59 -6.71
CA LYS A 265 -18.30 -27.14 -6.30
C LYS A 265 -18.16 -28.36 -5.38
N GLU A 266 -17.20 -29.23 -5.67
CA GLU A 266 -16.88 -30.39 -4.82
C GLU A 266 -16.42 -29.97 -3.42
N VAL A 267 -15.46 -29.03 -3.34
CA VAL A 267 -14.97 -28.49 -2.06
C VAL A 267 -16.07 -27.76 -1.30
N GLN A 268 -16.94 -27.02 -1.99
CA GLN A 268 -18.05 -26.33 -1.35
C GLN A 268 -19.01 -27.32 -0.68
N LYS A 269 -19.30 -28.45 -1.32
CA LYS A 269 -20.09 -29.53 -0.74
C LYS A 269 -19.43 -30.11 0.52
N GLU A 270 -18.12 -30.36 0.50
CA GLU A 270 -17.38 -30.83 1.68
C GLU A 270 -17.44 -29.82 2.85
N VAL A 271 -17.37 -28.52 2.55
CA VAL A 271 -17.46 -27.46 3.57
C VAL A 271 -18.86 -27.41 4.19
N GLU A 272 -19.90 -27.58 3.39
CA GLU A 272 -21.30 -27.63 3.86
C GLU A 272 -21.52 -28.86 4.77
N GLU A 273 -20.96 -30.02 4.42
CA GLU A 273 -20.99 -31.24 5.25
C GLU A 273 -20.27 -31.03 6.59
N LEU A 274 -19.07 -30.43 6.59
CA LEU A 274 -18.33 -30.11 7.80
C LEU A 274 -19.04 -29.08 8.68
N HIS A 275 -19.75 -28.12 8.08
CA HIS A 275 -20.55 -27.15 8.82
C HIS A 275 -21.74 -27.83 9.52
N GLY A 276 -22.37 -28.80 8.86
CA GLY A 276 -23.38 -29.66 9.47
C GLY A 276 -22.86 -30.39 10.71
N ILE A 277 -21.71 -31.06 10.59
CA ILE A 277 -21.06 -31.78 11.71
C ILE A 277 -20.74 -30.83 12.86
N LYS A 278 -20.20 -29.65 12.56
CA LYS A 278 -19.88 -28.64 13.59
C LYS A 278 -21.12 -28.21 14.38
N ASN A 279 -22.26 -28.03 13.71
CA ASN A 279 -23.49 -27.61 14.37
C ASN A 279 -24.04 -28.70 15.29
N VAL A 280 -23.96 -29.97 14.89
CA VAL A 280 -24.30 -31.11 15.77
C VAL A 280 -23.44 -31.10 17.04
N LEU A 281 -22.12 -30.95 16.91
CA LEU A 281 -21.21 -30.90 18.06
C LEU A 281 -21.45 -29.69 18.98
N ILE A 282 -21.93 -28.56 18.44
CA ILE A 282 -22.28 -27.38 19.24
C ILE A 282 -23.52 -27.67 20.08
N GLU A 283 -24.53 -28.32 19.51
CA GLU A 283 -25.75 -28.69 20.24
C GLU A 283 -25.48 -29.76 21.30
N GLU A 284 -24.70 -30.80 20.99
CA GLU A 284 -24.27 -31.79 22.01
C GLU A 284 -23.54 -31.13 23.19
N LYS A 285 -22.66 -30.16 22.90
CA LYS A 285 -21.96 -29.41 23.95
C LYS A 285 -22.90 -28.52 24.76
N ARG A 286 -23.93 -27.94 24.13
CA ARG A 286 -24.95 -27.14 24.82
C ARG A 286 -25.77 -28.01 25.77
N GLU A 287 -26.19 -29.19 25.33
CA GLU A 287 -26.91 -30.15 26.17
C GLU A 287 -26.05 -30.60 27.36
N MET A 288 -24.77 -30.92 27.13
CA MET A 288 -23.84 -31.28 28.21
C MET A 288 -23.69 -30.15 29.25
N LEU A 289 -23.55 -28.90 28.81
CA LEU A 289 -23.44 -27.75 29.71
C LEU A 289 -24.75 -27.48 30.46
N LEU A 290 -25.89 -27.68 29.82
CA LEU A 290 -27.21 -27.57 30.47
C LEU A 290 -27.35 -28.63 31.57
N ASN A 291 -26.98 -29.88 31.29
CA ASN A 291 -26.99 -30.96 32.27
C ASN A 291 -26.05 -30.68 33.46
N GLN A 292 -24.85 -30.15 33.20
CA GLN A 292 -23.92 -29.71 34.27
C GLN A 292 -24.51 -28.56 35.11
N SER A 293 -25.18 -27.60 34.48
CA SER A 293 -25.83 -26.50 35.19
C SER A 293 -26.94 -27.01 36.12
N ILE A 294 -27.76 -27.94 35.65
CA ILE A 294 -28.81 -28.59 36.45
C ILE A 294 -28.20 -29.36 37.62
N GLU A 295 -27.09 -30.07 37.42
CA GLU A 295 -26.40 -30.80 38.49
C GLU A 295 -25.84 -29.84 39.56
N VAL A 296 -25.25 -28.72 39.15
CA VAL A 296 -24.77 -27.68 40.09
C VAL A 296 -25.93 -27.06 40.87
N GLU A 297 -27.07 -26.80 40.22
CA GLU A 297 -28.26 -26.26 40.88
C GLU A 297 -28.87 -27.26 41.88
N ASN A 298 -28.94 -28.54 41.51
CA ASN A 298 -29.34 -29.63 42.41
C ASN A 298 -28.39 -29.78 43.61
N LEU A 299 -27.07 -29.67 43.39
CA LEU A 299 -26.09 -29.67 44.48
C LEU A 299 -26.24 -28.45 45.38
N LYS A 300 -26.53 -27.28 44.82
CA LYS A 300 -26.82 -26.07 45.59
C LYS A 300 -28.04 -26.25 46.48
N HIS A 301 -29.11 -26.88 45.97
CA HIS A 301 -30.29 -27.22 46.77
C HIS A 301 -30.02 -28.26 47.87
N ARG A 302 -29.10 -29.22 47.64
CA ARG A 302 -28.70 -30.20 48.66
C ARG A 302 -27.77 -29.63 49.73
N LEU A 303 -26.90 -28.69 49.37
CA LEU A 303 -25.85 -28.15 50.24
C LEU A 303 -26.25 -26.86 50.97
N CYS A 304 -27.26 -26.14 50.50
CA CYS A 304 -27.84 -25.02 51.22
C CYS A 304 -29.02 -25.50 52.09
N PRO A 305 -28.81 -25.74 53.40
CA PRO A 305 -29.92 -26.01 54.30
C PRO A 305 -30.92 -24.85 54.24
N THR A 306 -32.20 -25.20 54.24
CA THR A 306 -33.27 -24.21 54.29
C THR A 306 -33.11 -23.32 55.53
N PRO A 307 -33.59 -22.06 55.52
CA PRO A 307 -33.48 -21.16 56.67
C PRO A 307 -34.03 -21.78 57.98
N ALA A 308 -34.99 -22.71 57.88
CA ALA A 308 -35.52 -23.49 59.00
C ALA A 308 -34.51 -24.49 59.58
N GLU A 309 -33.73 -25.18 58.73
CA GLU A 309 -32.68 -26.13 59.14
C GLU A 309 -31.42 -25.42 59.65
N LYS A 310 -31.11 -24.22 59.14
CA LYS A 310 -30.02 -23.39 59.68
C LYS A 310 -30.27 -22.97 61.12
N LYS A 311 -31.54 -22.78 61.51
CA LYS A 311 -31.95 -22.37 62.86
C LYS A 311 -31.86 -23.52 63.89
N SER A 312 -31.94 -24.78 63.47
CA SER A 312 -31.82 -25.94 64.36
C SER A 312 -30.38 -26.45 64.54
N ARG A 313 -29.46 -26.12 63.62
CA ARG A 313 -28.06 -26.61 63.67
C ARG A 313 -27.01 -25.63 64.20
N GLY A 314 -27.35 -24.38 64.51
CA GLY A 314 -26.43 -23.43 65.15
C GLY A 314 -25.14 -23.15 64.36
N ILE A 315 -25.17 -23.27 63.03
CA ILE A 315 -23.98 -23.07 62.18
C ILE A 315 -23.86 -21.58 61.83
N GLN A 316 -22.88 -20.89 62.44
CA GLN A 316 -22.45 -19.56 62.01
C GLN A 316 -21.72 -19.68 60.66
N VAL A 317 -22.35 -19.21 59.58
CA VAL A 317 -21.71 -19.09 58.26
C VAL A 317 -20.75 -17.91 58.31
N SER A 318 -19.49 -18.10 57.93
CA SER A 318 -18.48 -17.05 58.03
C SER A 318 -18.67 -15.97 56.96
N ASP A 319 -18.66 -14.71 57.42
CA ASP A 319 -18.83 -13.46 56.65
C ASP A 319 -17.87 -13.30 55.44
N ASN A 320 -16.88 -14.18 55.31
CA ASN A 320 -15.86 -14.12 54.25
C ASN A 320 -16.37 -14.62 52.88
N LEU A 321 -17.45 -15.40 52.84
CA LEU A 321 -18.02 -15.90 51.58
C LEU A 321 -18.97 -14.90 50.90
N GLU A 322 -19.73 -14.13 51.69
CA GLU A 322 -20.60 -13.08 51.17
C GLU A 322 -19.81 -11.89 50.62
N LYS A 323 -18.70 -11.51 51.27
CA LYS A 323 -17.83 -10.43 50.79
C LYS A 323 -17.22 -10.72 49.42
N LYS A 324 -16.90 -11.98 49.10
CA LYS A 324 -16.32 -12.34 47.79
C LYS A 324 -17.30 -12.21 46.63
N PHE A 325 -18.60 -12.35 46.86
CA PHE A 325 -19.61 -12.18 45.80
C PHE A 325 -19.86 -10.70 45.48
N VAL A 326 -19.84 -9.82 46.48
CA VAL A 326 -20.06 -8.38 46.30
C VAL A 326 -18.91 -7.70 45.55
N THR A 327 -17.66 -8.13 45.75
CA THR A 327 -16.49 -7.50 45.09
C THR A 327 -16.42 -7.78 43.58
N MET A 328 -17.02 -8.87 43.08
CA MET A 328 -17.03 -9.16 41.64
C MET A 328 -18.03 -8.29 40.87
N GLU A 329 -19.13 -7.86 41.48
CA GLU A 329 -20.13 -6.99 40.84
C GLU A 329 -19.70 -5.51 40.77
N GLN A 330 -18.91 -5.05 41.74
CA GLN A 330 -18.49 -3.64 41.82
C GLN A 330 -17.48 -3.25 40.72
N ASN A 331 -16.65 -4.20 40.25
CA ASN A 331 -15.57 -3.92 39.30
C ASN A 331 -16.03 -3.76 37.84
N MET A 332 -17.33 -3.86 37.54
CA MET A 332 -17.87 -3.71 36.19
C MET A 332 -18.58 -2.37 35.93
N LYS A 333 -18.54 -1.39 36.86
CA LYS A 333 -19.46 -0.22 36.81
C LYS A 333 -18.90 1.20 36.71
N ASP A 334 -17.60 1.47 36.70
CA ASP A 334 -17.12 2.87 36.74
C ASP A 334 -16.68 3.43 35.36
N PRO A 335 -17.28 4.54 34.88
CA PRO A 335 -16.88 5.23 33.66
C PRO A 335 -15.87 6.37 33.92
N VAL A 336 -14.96 6.54 32.96
CA VAL A 336 -13.87 7.53 32.92
C VAL A 336 -14.41 8.97 32.80
N SER A 337 -14.00 9.85 33.72
CA SER A 337 -14.36 11.29 33.74
C SER A 337 -13.17 12.20 33.44
N SER A 338 -13.43 13.16 32.53
CA SER A 338 -12.91 14.53 32.36
C SER A 338 -11.40 14.81 32.41
N VAL A 339 -10.89 15.24 31.25
CA VAL A 339 -9.57 15.81 30.98
C VAL A 339 -9.41 17.18 31.67
N ALA A 340 -8.54 17.25 32.67
CA ALA A 340 -7.92 18.48 33.12
C ALA A 340 -6.56 18.64 32.41
N LEU A 341 -6.27 19.83 31.91
CA LEU A 341 -4.97 20.15 31.32
C LEU A 341 -3.88 20.14 32.42
N PRO A 342 -2.67 19.59 32.16
CA PRO A 342 -1.69 19.36 33.21
C PRO A 342 -0.96 20.63 33.61
N GLU A 343 -0.77 20.80 34.92
CA GLU A 343 -0.01 21.85 35.61
C GLU A 343 1.52 21.70 35.43
N PHE A 344 1.99 21.32 34.23
CA PHE A 344 3.38 21.01 33.90
C PHE A 344 4.01 21.99 32.90
N ALA A 345 3.64 23.27 32.95
CA ALA A 345 4.44 24.29 32.27
C ALA A 345 5.74 24.48 33.07
N ASP A 346 6.80 23.81 32.62
CA ASP A 346 8.13 23.80 33.24
C ASP A 346 8.64 25.25 33.45
N PRO A 347 9.00 25.65 34.70
CA PRO A 347 9.58 26.96 34.99
C PRO A 347 10.81 27.32 34.14
N LEU A 348 11.45 26.32 33.51
CA LEU A 348 12.55 26.48 32.57
C LEU A 348 12.14 27.06 31.20
N LEU A 349 10.84 27.21 30.92
CA LEU A 349 10.33 27.82 29.68
C LEU A 349 10.16 29.36 29.78
N GLN A 350 10.67 30.00 30.83
CA GLN A 350 10.69 31.46 30.88
C GLN A 350 11.64 32.02 29.81
N PRO A 351 11.22 33.05 29.04
CA PRO A 351 12.03 33.63 27.98
C PRO A 351 13.32 34.24 28.58
N CYS A 352 14.47 33.72 28.14
CA CYS A 352 15.78 34.17 28.55
C CYS A 352 16.05 35.60 28.05
N PRO A 353 16.70 36.49 28.85
CA PRO A 353 17.01 37.85 28.43
C PRO A 353 17.86 37.85 27.13
N PRO A 354 17.60 38.78 26.20
CA PRO A 354 18.19 38.74 24.84
C PRO A 354 19.72 38.82 24.80
N ASN A 355 20.38 39.31 25.86
CA ASN A 355 21.84 39.38 25.94
C ASN A 355 22.47 38.10 26.50
N GLU A 356 21.74 37.33 27.30
CA GLU A 356 22.19 36.07 27.90
C GLU A 356 21.86 34.87 27.02
N SER A 357 20.80 34.98 26.21
CA SER A 357 20.32 33.92 25.31
C SER A 357 21.39 33.46 24.32
N ASN A 358 22.16 34.39 23.73
CA ASN A 358 23.22 34.06 22.78
C ASN A 358 24.40 33.33 23.46
N ILE A 359 24.76 33.73 24.68
CA ILE A 359 25.86 33.10 25.43
C ILE A 359 25.46 31.68 25.82
N ILE A 360 24.27 31.51 26.40
CA ILE A 360 23.73 30.21 26.81
C ILE A 360 23.53 29.30 25.60
N PHE A 361 23.02 29.83 24.49
CA PHE A 361 22.88 29.09 23.24
C PHE A 361 24.24 28.59 22.74
N ASN A 362 25.23 29.47 22.63
CA ASN A 362 26.55 29.10 22.12
C ASN A 362 27.25 28.06 23.02
N GLN A 363 27.13 28.19 24.34
CA GLN A 363 27.67 27.21 25.29
C GLN A 363 26.97 25.86 25.18
N THR A 364 25.64 25.86 25.12
CA THR A 364 24.83 24.64 25.02
C THR A 364 25.06 23.95 23.68
N PHE A 365 25.07 24.70 22.59
CA PHE A 365 25.32 24.20 21.24
C PHE A 365 26.73 23.63 21.11
N SER A 366 27.75 24.34 21.61
CA SER A 366 29.14 23.84 21.60
C SER A 366 29.30 22.56 22.42
N SER A 367 28.63 22.48 23.58
CA SER A 367 28.60 21.27 24.42
C SER A 367 27.91 20.10 23.70
N LEU A 368 26.78 20.36 23.03
CA LEU A 368 26.05 19.38 22.25
C LEU A 368 26.90 18.86 21.08
N CYS A 369 27.51 19.75 20.30
CA CYS A 369 28.39 19.40 19.20
C CYS A 369 29.61 18.59 19.68
N SER A 370 30.22 18.97 20.81
CA SER A 370 31.37 18.26 21.38
C SER A 370 30.99 16.84 21.81
N ARG A 371 29.82 16.66 22.44
CA ARG A 371 29.31 15.33 22.82
C ARG A 371 28.92 14.50 21.60
N ALA A 372 28.28 15.12 20.59
CA ALA A 372 27.95 14.44 19.35
C ALA A 372 29.22 13.95 18.63
N LEU A 373 30.27 14.79 18.59
CA LEU A 373 31.56 14.42 18.05
C LEU A 373 32.18 13.24 18.81
N ALA A 374 32.21 13.28 20.14
CA ALA A 374 32.74 12.18 20.95
C ALA A 374 31.97 10.85 20.72
N VAL A 375 30.65 10.92 20.51
CA VAL A 375 29.85 9.74 20.16
C VAL A 375 30.19 9.23 18.76
N LEU A 376 30.33 10.13 17.78
CA LEU A 376 30.69 9.77 16.42
C LEU A 376 32.10 9.17 16.36
N GLU A 377 33.08 9.77 17.03
CA GLU A 377 34.44 9.24 17.13
C GLU A 377 34.43 7.83 17.75
N ARG A 378 33.68 7.62 18.82
CA ARG A 378 33.54 6.29 19.43
C ARG A 378 32.80 5.28 18.53
N GLN A 379 31.84 5.71 17.72
CA GLN A 379 31.12 4.82 16.80
C GLN A 379 31.93 4.51 15.55
N LEU A 380 32.79 5.43 15.13
CA LEU A 380 33.58 5.32 13.91
C LEU A 380 35.01 4.85 14.16
N CYS A 381 35.48 4.80 15.41
CA CYS A 381 36.85 4.38 15.73
C CYS A 381 37.16 2.97 15.22
N ASP A 382 36.16 2.10 15.14
CA ASP A 382 36.33 0.76 14.62
C ASP A 382 36.38 0.72 13.08
N PHE A 383 35.93 1.78 12.39
CA PHE A 383 35.77 1.82 10.93
C PHE A 383 36.76 2.77 10.22
N VAL A 384 37.52 3.58 10.95
CA VAL A 384 38.42 4.60 10.39
C VAL A 384 39.84 4.40 10.92
N GLY A 385 40.85 4.68 10.09
CA GLY A 385 42.26 4.61 10.48
C GLY A 385 42.71 3.19 10.81
N ASP A 386 43.15 2.95 12.05
CA ASP A 386 43.60 1.65 12.54
C ASP A 386 42.46 0.84 13.20
N GLY A 387 41.20 1.23 12.97
CA GLY A 387 40.02 0.52 13.46
C GLY A 387 39.96 -0.93 12.98
N VAL A 388 39.36 -1.81 13.80
CA VAL A 388 39.27 -3.26 13.53
C VAL A 388 38.61 -3.58 12.18
N PHE A 389 37.70 -2.72 11.73
CA PHE A 389 36.98 -2.80 10.46
C PHE A 389 37.44 -1.74 9.43
N ALA A 390 38.51 -1.00 9.70
CA ALA A 390 39.04 0.01 8.78
C ALA A 390 39.75 -0.59 7.56
N ASN A 391 40.25 -1.82 7.69
CA ASN A 391 40.85 -2.57 6.59
C ASN A 391 39.80 -2.98 5.55
N SER A 392 40.23 -3.15 4.29
CA SER A 392 39.35 -3.59 3.21
C SER A 392 38.65 -4.90 3.59
N ILE A 393 37.33 -4.89 3.56
CA ILE A 393 36.50 -6.06 3.81
C ILE A 393 36.90 -7.16 2.80
N PRO A 394 37.14 -8.41 3.24
CA PRO A 394 37.42 -9.52 2.34
C PRO A 394 36.37 -9.67 1.23
N ASP A 395 36.80 -9.98 0.00
CA ASP A 395 35.93 -9.99 -1.19
C ASP A 395 34.73 -10.93 -1.06
N ASP A 396 34.89 -12.06 -0.36
CA ASP A 396 33.82 -13.00 -0.05
C ASP A 396 32.73 -12.37 0.84
N VAL A 397 33.14 -11.62 1.86
CA VAL A 397 32.23 -10.86 2.74
C VAL A 397 31.57 -9.72 1.97
N VAL A 398 32.30 -9.02 1.08
CA VAL A 398 31.74 -7.98 0.20
C VAL A 398 30.65 -8.57 -0.71
N GLN A 399 30.85 -9.77 -1.27
CA GLN A 399 29.84 -10.42 -2.10
C GLN A 399 28.59 -10.80 -1.28
N VAL A 400 28.74 -11.25 -0.04
CA VAL A 400 27.61 -11.50 0.86
C VAL A 400 26.88 -10.20 1.18
N LEU A 401 27.61 -9.13 1.53
CA LEU A 401 27.03 -7.82 1.86
C LEU A 401 26.34 -7.16 0.66
N LYS A 402 26.81 -7.37 -0.58
CA LYS A 402 26.12 -6.92 -1.80
C LYS A 402 24.74 -7.55 -1.96
N THR A 403 24.52 -8.74 -1.40
CA THR A 403 23.21 -9.38 -1.40
C THR A 403 22.33 -8.93 -0.23
N CYS A 404 22.94 -8.30 0.79
CA CYS A 404 22.20 -7.73 1.91
C CYS A 404 21.52 -6.42 1.49
N PRO A 405 20.21 -6.29 1.72
CA PRO A 405 19.49 -5.08 1.36
C PRO A 405 19.97 -3.89 2.22
N LEU A 406 20.40 -2.81 1.56
CA LEU A 406 21.08 -1.63 2.11
C LEU A 406 20.22 -0.75 3.05
N THR A 407 18.93 -1.03 3.19
CA THR A 407 18.05 -0.21 4.03
C THR A 407 17.90 -0.86 5.41
N ASN A 408 18.20 -0.12 6.49
CA ASN A 408 17.88 -0.51 7.88
C ASN A 408 16.40 -0.90 8.06
N LEU A 409 15.53 -0.36 7.19
CA LEU A 409 14.11 -0.72 7.05
C LEU A 409 13.89 -2.20 6.68
N THR A 410 14.90 -2.92 6.20
CA THR A 410 14.74 -4.33 5.84
C THR A 410 14.61 -5.20 7.08
N GLY A 411 15.34 -4.89 8.16
CA GLY A 411 15.18 -5.55 9.45
C GLY A 411 13.76 -5.37 9.97
N GLU A 412 13.29 -4.13 10.06
CA GLU A 412 11.94 -3.80 10.51
C GLU A 412 10.86 -4.45 9.64
N ARG A 413 11.03 -4.45 8.31
CA ARG A 413 10.09 -5.10 7.40
C ARG A 413 10.07 -6.62 7.58
N LEU A 414 11.20 -7.25 7.89
CA LEU A 414 11.27 -8.68 8.16
C LEU A 414 10.57 -9.03 9.48
N PHE A 415 10.76 -8.22 10.52
CA PHE A 415 10.05 -8.38 11.78
C PHE A 415 8.55 -8.10 11.62
N GLY A 416 8.15 -7.05 10.91
CA GLY A 416 6.75 -6.76 10.63
C GLY A 416 6.05 -7.87 9.85
N ASP A 417 6.71 -8.47 8.85
CA ASP A 417 6.17 -9.64 8.13
C ASP A 417 6.01 -10.86 9.06
N LEU A 418 6.98 -11.07 9.96
CA LEU A 418 6.94 -12.16 10.93
C LEU A 418 5.81 -11.94 11.95
N ASP A 419 5.66 -10.73 12.49
CA ASP A 419 4.63 -10.36 13.44
C ASP A 419 3.23 -10.47 12.83
N PHE A 420 3.07 -10.00 11.59
CA PHE A 420 1.84 -10.19 10.83
C PHE A 420 1.54 -11.67 10.61
N ASP A 421 2.53 -12.49 10.24
CA ASP A 421 2.32 -13.93 10.09
C ASP A 421 2.00 -14.59 11.44
N MET A 422 2.66 -14.16 12.53
CA MET A 422 2.41 -14.63 13.90
C MET A 422 0.98 -14.37 14.33
N SER A 423 0.48 -13.15 14.11
CA SER A 423 -0.89 -12.76 14.44
C SER A 423 -1.93 -13.49 13.58
N LYS A 424 -1.70 -13.61 12.27
CA LYS A 424 -2.63 -14.23 11.31
C LYS A 424 -2.68 -15.75 11.44
N ARG A 425 -1.57 -16.40 11.79
CA ARG A 425 -1.45 -17.87 11.84
C ARG A 425 -0.96 -18.37 13.19
N ARG A 426 -1.60 -17.97 14.29
CA ARG A 426 -1.14 -18.24 15.67
C ARG A 426 -0.73 -19.70 15.95
N ARG A 427 -1.39 -20.67 15.32
CA ARG A 427 -1.13 -22.12 15.50
C ARG A 427 -0.14 -22.73 14.49
N ALA A 428 0.46 -21.93 13.60
CA ALA A 428 1.44 -22.43 12.64
C ALA A 428 2.78 -22.74 13.33
N SER A 429 3.34 -23.91 13.03
CA SER A 429 4.70 -24.29 13.45
C SER A 429 5.74 -23.33 12.88
N LEU A 430 6.82 -23.05 13.63
CA LEU A 430 7.94 -22.22 13.17
C LEU A 430 8.50 -22.67 11.81
N PHE A 431 8.59 -23.99 11.57
CA PHE A 431 9.01 -24.55 10.29
C PHE A 431 8.16 -24.06 9.11
N LEU A 432 6.84 -24.05 9.26
CA LEU A 432 5.92 -23.57 8.22
C LEU A 432 6.10 -22.07 7.97
N ARG A 433 6.26 -21.27 9.03
CA ARG A 433 6.49 -19.83 8.93
C ARG A 433 7.78 -19.52 8.18
N SER A 434 8.87 -20.19 8.57
CA SER A 434 10.16 -20.09 7.90
C SER A 434 10.06 -20.49 6.42
N SER A 435 9.37 -21.60 6.12
CA SER A 435 9.14 -22.05 4.74
C SER A 435 8.39 -21.01 3.89
N ILE A 436 7.37 -20.37 4.45
CA ILE A 436 6.60 -19.31 3.76
C ILE A 436 7.46 -18.06 3.55
N ASN A 437 8.20 -17.65 4.57
CA ASN A 437 9.09 -16.49 4.48
C ASN A 437 10.18 -16.72 3.44
N MET A 438 10.81 -17.89 3.44
CA MET A 438 11.76 -18.28 2.39
C MET A 438 11.11 -18.29 1.01
N TRP A 439 9.92 -18.87 0.87
CA TRP A 439 9.20 -18.90 -0.41
C TRP A 439 8.94 -17.50 -0.97
N LYS A 440 8.51 -16.57 -0.11
CA LYS A 440 8.26 -15.17 -0.48
C LYS A 440 9.54 -14.43 -0.81
N ARG A 441 10.54 -14.50 0.07
CA ARG A 441 11.77 -13.69 -0.01
C ARG A 441 12.70 -14.15 -1.12
N ASN A 442 12.81 -15.45 -1.34
CA ASN A 442 13.59 -16.02 -2.45
C ASN A 442 12.85 -15.93 -3.78
N LYS A 443 11.66 -15.29 -3.80
CA LYS A 443 10.79 -15.18 -4.98
C LYS A 443 10.53 -16.55 -5.60
N THR A 444 10.46 -17.61 -4.80
CA THR A 444 10.34 -18.99 -5.28
C THR A 444 9.08 -19.16 -6.12
N GLY A 445 7.97 -18.49 -5.76
CA GLY A 445 6.77 -18.47 -6.60
C GLY A 445 6.99 -17.90 -8.01
N GLN A 446 7.69 -16.76 -8.11
CA GLN A 446 8.02 -16.13 -9.41
C GLN A 446 9.06 -16.93 -10.19
N TRP A 447 10.02 -17.54 -9.50
CA TRP A 447 10.98 -18.45 -10.12
C TRP A 447 10.28 -19.70 -10.68
N MET A 448 9.36 -20.28 -9.92
CA MET A 448 8.57 -21.43 -10.34
C MET A 448 7.64 -21.13 -11.52
N SER A 449 7.08 -19.91 -11.62
CA SER A 449 6.23 -19.53 -12.75
C SER A 449 7.01 -19.39 -14.06
N LYS A 450 8.33 -19.15 -14.00
CA LYS A 450 9.21 -19.12 -15.17
C LYS A 450 9.60 -20.52 -15.67
N LYS A 451 9.36 -21.57 -14.88
CA LYS A 451 9.67 -22.95 -15.25
C LYS A 451 8.55 -23.58 -16.10
N LYS A 452 8.91 -24.54 -16.95
CA LYS A 452 7.91 -25.32 -17.69
C LYS A 452 7.02 -26.07 -16.69
N LYS A 453 5.72 -26.19 -16.99
CA LYS A 453 4.73 -26.80 -16.08
C LYS A 453 5.15 -28.19 -15.55
N LEU A 454 5.69 -29.05 -16.42
CA LEU A 454 6.16 -30.38 -16.03
C LEU A 454 7.39 -30.33 -15.10
N GLU A 455 8.33 -29.42 -15.37
CA GLU A 455 9.52 -29.22 -14.53
C GLU A 455 9.13 -28.68 -13.16
N ALA A 456 8.21 -27.71 -13.11
CA ALA A 456 7.67 -27.15 -11.87
C ALA A 456 6.99 -28.24 -11.01
N VAL A 457 6.16 -29.10 -11.61
CA VAL A 457 5.53 -30.23 -10.91
C VAL A 457 6.58 -31.21 -10.39
N ARG A 458 7.61 -31.54 -11.21
CA ARG A 458 8.71 -32.41 -10.79
C ARG A 458 9.44 -31.86 -9.57
N LEU A 459 9.81 -30.58 -9.60
CA LEU A 459 10.52 -29.91 -8.50
C LEU A 459 9.68 -29.86 -7.21
N LEU A 460 8.39 -29.54 -7.31
CA LEU A 460 7.49 -29.57 -6.15
C LEU A 460 7.32 -30.97 -5.58
N THR A 461 7.32 -31.99 -6.43
CA THR A 461 7.24 -33.39 -6.00
C THR A 461 8.50 -33.81 -5.25
N LEU A 462 9.68 -33.47 -5.78
CA LEU A 462 10.96 -33.70 -5.09
C LEU A 462 11.02 -32.96 -3.74
N ALA A 463 10.60 -31.70 -3.71
CA ALA A 463 10.55 -30.91 -2.47
C ALA A 463 9.59 -31.52 -1.42
N ARG A 464 8.45 -32.08 -1.86
CA ARG A 464 7.53 -32.83 -0.98
C ARG A 464 8.17 -34.09 -0.42
N GLY A 465 8.96 -34.81 -1.22
CA GLY A 465 9.72 -35.98 -0.77
C GLY A 465 10.74 -35.65 0.31
N GLN A 466 11.37 -34.49 0.24
CA GLN A 466 12.37 -34.03 1.23
C GLN A 466 11.75 -33.37 2.48
N ARG A 467 10.41 -33.26 2.54
CA ARG A 467 9.71 -32.54 3.61
C ARG A 467 10.00 -33.11 4.99
N GLU A 468 9.97 -34.43 5.14
CA GLU A 468 10.09 -35.05 6.46
C GLU A 468 11.52 -34.96 6.99
N GLU A 469 12.52 -35.17 6.14
CA GLU A 469 13.93 -34.96 6.50
C GLU A 469 14.20 -33.49 6.86
N SER A 470 13.61 -32.55 6.12
CA SER A 470 13.75 -31.11 6.43
C SER A 470 13.12 -30.73 7.76
N ARG A 471 11.97 -31.33 8.09
CA ARG A 471 11.33 -31.17 9.41
C ARG A 471 12.17 -31.79 10.53
N ARG A 472 12.75 -32.97 10.29
CA ARG A 472 13.63 -33.65 11.26
C ARG A 472 14.82 -32.76 11.60
N ARG A 473 15.55 -32.28 10.58
CA ARG A 473 16.68 -31.33 10.76
C ARG A 473 16.25 -30.05 11.44
N SER A 474 15.10 -29.48 11.06
CA SER A 474 14.59 -28.27 11.71
C SER A 474 14.31 -28.47 13.19
N ARG A 475 13.75 -29.62 13.60
CA ARG A 475 13.52 -29.94 15.01
C ARG A 475 14.83 -30.16 15.77
N GLU A 476 15.81 -30.78 15.13
CA GLU A 476 17.14 -31.01 15.69
C GLU A 476 17.87 -29.68 15.93
N ASN A 477 17.87 -28.79 14.95
CA ASN A 477 18.40 -27.43 15.09
C ASN A 477 17.65 -26.63 16.17
N GLU A 478 16.32 -26.74 16.25
CA GLU A 478 15.54 -26.08 17.30
C GLU A 478 15.91 -26.59 18.71
N ARG A 479 16.15 -27.89 18.86
CA ARG A 479 16.63 -28.46 20.13
C ARG A 479 18.02 -27.95 20.48
N GLU A 480 18.91 -27.89 19.50
CA GLU A 480 20.27 -27.41 19.68
C GLU A 480 20.31 -25.93 20.09
N VAL A 481 19.55 -25.07 19.40
CA VAL A 481 19.44 -23.65 19.77
C VAL A 481 18.87 -23.48 21.18
N ARG A 482 17.86 -24.29 21.55
CA ARG A 482 17.32 -24.27 22.93
C ARG A 482 18.33 -24.74 23.97
N ARG A 483 19.22 -25.66 23.61
CA ARG A 483 20.29 -26.14 24.48
C ARG A 483 21.30 -25.00 24.72
N GLN A 484 21.82 -24.42 23.64
CA GLN A 484 22.76 -23.30 23.68
C GLN A 484 22.21 -22.09 24.44
N LEU A 485 20.93 -21.75 24.23
CA LEU A 485 20.30 -20.63 24.95
C LEU A 485 20.25 -20.89 26.46
N ARG A 486 20.00 -22.14 26.86
CA ARG A 486 19.97 -22.53 28.27
C ARG A 486 21.35 -22.44 28.90
N GLU A 487 22.36 -23.00 28.22
CA GLU A 487 23.76 -22.93 28.63
C GLU A 487 24.23 -21.47 28.77
N ASN A 488 23.88 -20.61 27.81
CA ASN A 488 24.21 -19.17 27.87
C ASN A 488 23.50 -18.45 29.02
N MET A 489 22.25 -18.80 29.32
CA MET A 489 21.52 -18.22 30.45
C MET A 489 22.13 -18.64 31.79
N GLU A 490 22.53 -19.91 31.91
CA GLU A 490 23.22 -20.44 33.11
C GLU A 490 24.60 -19.79 33.29
N GLU A 491 25.39 -19.68 32.22
CA GLU A 491 26.68 -18.98 32.21
C GLU A 491 26.54 -17.50 32.60
N ASN A 492 25.55 -16.80 32.03
CA ASN A 492 25.26 -15.40 32.40
C ASN A 492 24.84 -15.26 33.86
N HIS A 493 24.06 -16.22 34.38
CA HIS A 493 23.69 -16.25 35.78
C HIS A 493 24.91 -16.47 36.68
N ARG A 494 25.82 -17.37 36.30
CA ARG A 494 27.08 -17.61 37.02
C ARG A 494 27.95 -16.36 37.05
N ARG A 495 28.15 -15.71 35.90
CA ARG A 495 28.91 -14.44 35.80
C ARG A 495 28.29 -13.33 36.63
N LYS A 496 26.96 -13.25 36.68
CA LYS A 496 26.26 -12.27 37.52
C LYS A 496 26.53 -12.53 39.01
N GLN A 497 26.45 -13.78 39.46
CA GLN A 497 26.75 -14.15 40.85
C GLN A 497 28.22 -13.87 41.21
N GLU A 498 29.17 -14.24 40.34
CA GLU A 498 30.60 -13.95 40.53
C GLU A 498 30.85 -12.44 40.68
N LYS A 499 30.21 -11.63 39.82
CA LYS A 499 30.32 -10.17 39.89
C LYS A 499 29.75 -9.61 41.20
N GLU A 500 28.59 -10.10 41.65
CA GLU A 500 27.99 -9.67 42.92
C GLU A 500 28.86 -10.04 44.14
N VAL A 501 29.60 -11.15 44.09
CA VAL A 501 30.56 -11.52 45.14
C VAL A 501 31.74 -10.57 45.13
N ILE A 502 32.35 -10.31 43.97
CA ILE A 502 33.48 -9.37 43.82
C ILE A 502 33.08 -7.97 44.30
N ASP A 503 31.89 -7.49 43.92
CA ASP A 503 31.41 -6.17 44.32
C ASP A 503 31.18 -6.09 45.85
N ARG A 504 30.67 -7.17 46.47
CA ARG A 504 30.57 -7.27 47.94
C ARG A 504 31.94 -7.25 48.63
N GLU A 505 32.92 -7.99 48.11
CA GLU A 505 34.28 -8.00 48.65
C GLU A 505 34.95 -6.62 48.53
N ARG A 506 34.79 -5.94 47.40
CA ARG A 506 35.27 -4.56 47.21
C ARG A 506 34.62 -3.59 48.20
N HIS A 507 33.30 -3.71 48.39
CA HIS A 507 32.59 -2.87 49.34
C HIS A 507 33.05 -3.10 50.79
N ASN A 508 33.32 -4.36 51.17
CA ASN A 508 33.86 -4.68 52.50
C ASN A 508 35.28 -4.15 52.69
N LYS A 509 36.14 -4.21 51.66
CA LYS A 509 37.50 -3.63 51.71
C LYS A 509 37.51 -2.12 51.87
N MET A 510 36.49 -1.41 51.38
CA MET A 510 36.38 0.05 51.54
C MET A 510 35.88 0.49 52.93
N LYS A 511 35.32 -0.42 53.72
CA LYS A 511 34.83 -0.13 55.08
C LYS A 511 35.87 -0.31 56.18
N VAL A 512 36.98 -0.98 55.86
CA VAL A 512 38.16 -1.12 56.72
C VAL A 512 39.13 0.00 56.39
#